data_AF-A0A2J0LGC7-F1
#
_entry.id   AF-A0A2J0LGC7-F1
#
_cell.length_a   1.000
_cell.length_b   1.000
_cell.length_c   1.000
_cell.angle_alpha   90.00
_cell.angle_beta   90.00
_cell.angle_gamma   90.00
#
_symmetry.space_group_name_H-M   'P 1'
#
loop_
_entity.id
_entity.type
_entity.pdbx_description
1 polymer ?
#
loop_
_entity_poly.entity_id
_entity_poly.type
_entity_poly.pdbx_seq_one_letter_code
_entity_poly.pdbx_strand_id
1 'polypeptide(L)'
;MLIINYAGVDMNKILYFLILVSVLCGCTMNAKKNIFINERNYDVGRKKDIAIHPLSILEIIPVGVKQDKYILYNDDTGCKWAYYVNKETEIIESWEYVSSPDKCYTGLGWFEPW
;
A
#
# COMPACT_ATOMS: atom_id res chain seq x y z
N MET A 1 -36.17 32.23 -11.35
CA MET A 1 -36.51 31.16 -10.38
C MET A 1 -36.40 29.83 -11.11
N LEU A 2 -35.28 29.13 -10.95
CA LEU A 2 -35.06 27.82 -11.58
C LEU A 2 -35.71 26.77 -10.69
N ILE A 3 -36.88 26.30 -11.10
CA ILE A 3 -37.57 25.17 -10.46
C ILE A 3 -36.88 23.91 -10.95
N ILE A 4 -36.00 23.34 -10.13
CA ILE A 4 -35.45 22.00 -10.36
C ILE A 4 -36.56 21.02 -9.98
N ASN A 5 -37.27 20.49 -10.98
CA ASN A 5 -38.16 19.35 -10.81
C ASN A 5 -37.30 18.11 -10.51
N TYR A 6 -37.25 17.67 -9.25
CA TYR A 6 -36.77 16.34 -8.89
C TYR A 6 -37.79 15.30 -9.39
N ALA A 7 -37.70 14.97 -10.68
CA ALA A 7 -38.39 13.83 -11.24
C ALA A 7 -37.90 12.56 -10.52
N GLY A 8 -38.85 11.74 -10.10
CA GLY A 8 -38.70 10.61 -9.18
C GLY A 8 -37.41 9.80 -9.36
N VAL A 9 -36.50 9.98 -8.41
CA VAL A 9 -35.40 9.03 -8.23
C VAL A 9 -35.94 7.91 -7.36
N ASP A 10 -36.16 6.77 -7.99
CA ASP A 10 -36.63 5.53 -7.36
C ASP A 10 -35.63 5.11 -6.27
N MET A 11 -35.98 5.23 -4.97
CA MET A 11 -35.08 5.00 -3.83
C MET A 11 -34.38 3.62 -3.91
N ASN A 12 -35.06 2.63 -4.50
CA ASN A 12 -34.50 1.30 -4.72
C ASN A 12 -33.32 1.34 -5.71
N LYS A 13 -33.38 2.15 -6.76
CA LYS A 13 -32.29 2.30 -7.74
C LYS A 13 -31.06 2.97 -7.13
N ILE A 14 -31.27 3.96 -6.24
CA ILE A 14 -30.16 4.57 -5.47
C ILE A 14 -29.53 3.53 -4.56
N LEU A 15 -30.34 2.76 -3.84
CA LEU A 15 -29.85 1.73 -2.93
C LEU A 15 -29.03 0.66 -3.66
N TYR A 16 -29.53 0.15 -4.80
CA TYR A 16 -28.79 -0.79 -5.64
C TYR A 16 -27.47 -0.19 -6.14
N PHE A 17 -27.47 1.06 -6.57
CA PHE A 17 -26.25 1.75 -7.01
C PHE A 17 -25.23 1.88 -5.87
N LEU A 18 -25.66 2.27 -4.66
CA LEU A 18 -24.78 2.37 -3.48
C LEU A 18 -24.20 1.00 -3.08
N ILE A 19 -25.00 -0.06 -3.12
CA ILE A 19 -24.54 -1.43 -2.86
C ILE A 19 -23.48 -1.81 -3.90
N LEU A 20 -23.74 -1.58 -5.18
CA LEU A 20 -22.81 -1.92 -6.26
C LEU A 20 -21.48 -1.16 -6.13
N VAL A 21 -21.54 0.14 -5.81
CA VAL A 21 -20.34 0.96 -5.54
C VAL A 21 -19.57 0.43 -4.33
N SER A 22 -20.25 0.05 -3.24
CA SER A 22 -19.59 -0.46 -2.04
C SER A 22 -18.88 -1.80 -2.26
N VAL A 23 -19.48 -2.72 -3.03
CA VAL A 23 -18.88 -4.01 -3.38
C VAL A 23 -17.66 -3.81 -4.29
N LEU A 24 -17.74 -2.91 -5.27
CA LEU A 24 -16.61 -2.60 -6.16
C LEU A 24 -15.44 -1.97 -5.38
N CYS A 25 -15.71 -1.07 -4.43
CA CYS A 25 -14.67 -0.51 -3.56
C CYS A 25 -13.94 -1.59 -2.75
N GLY A 26 -14.65 -2.57 -2.18
CA GLY A 26 -14.04 -3.67 -1.42
C GLY A 26 -13.06 -4.51 -2.25
N CYS A 27 -13.42 -4.84 -3.50
CA CYS A 27 -12.56 -5.61 -4.40
C CYS A 27 -11.25 -4.87 -4.74
N THR A 28 -11.32 -3.55 -4.94
CA THR A 28 -10.12 -2.74 -5.26
C THR A 28 -9.11 -2.71 -4.12
N MET A 29 -9.55 -2.65 -2.86
CA MET A 29 -8.64 -2.66 -1.72
C MET A 29 -7.93 -4.00 -1.56
N ASN A 30 -8.65 -5.11 -1.74
CA ASN A 30 -8.05 -6.44 -1.62
C ASN A 30 -7.02 -6.72 -2.73
N ALA A 31 -7.29 -6.25 -3.96
CA ALA A 31 -6.33 -6.31 -5.05
C ALA A 31 -5.06 -5.51 -4.75
N LYS A 32 -5.21 -4.26 -4.26
CA LYS A 32 -4.08 -3.41 -3.87
C LYS A 32 -3.22 -4.03 -2.77
N LYS A 33 -3.87 -4.61 -1.76
CA LYS A 33 -3.20 -5.34 -0.69
C LYS A 33 -2.35 -6.50 -1.25
N ASN A 34 -2.91 -7.28 -2.16
CA ASN A 34 -2.19 -8.41 -2.77
C ASN A 34 -1.02 -7.95 -3.64
N ILE A 35 -1.15 -6.85 -4.37
CA ILE A 35 -0.06 -6.27 -5.15
C ILE A 35 1.10 -5.88 -4.23
N PHE A 36 0.83 -5.11 -3.16
CA PHE A 36 1.85 -4.70 -2.21
C PHE A 36 2.59 -5.91 -1.60
N ILE A 37 1.84 -6.90 -1.11
CA ILE A 37 2.41 -8.13 -0.53
C ILE A 37 3.26 -8.88 -1.56
N ASN A 38 2.79 -9.01 -2.80
CA ASN A 38 3.51 -9.72 -3.85
C ASN A 38 4.82 -9.02 -4.21
N GLU A 39 4.84 -7.70 -4.29
CA GLU A 39 6.09 -6.95 -4.53
C GLU A 39 7.09 -7.19 -3.40
N ARG A 40 6.65 -7.06 -2.14
CA ARG A 40 7.56 -7.26 -1.00
C ARG A 40 8.08 -8.70 -0.93
N ASN A 41 7.24 -9.69 -1.26
CA ASN A 41 7.66 -11.09 -1.37
C ASN A 41 8.61 -11.33 -2.54
N TYR A 42 8.45 -10.59 -3.65
CA TYR A 42 9.35 -10.66 -4.80
C TYR A 42 10.75 -10.10 -4.48
N ASP A 43 10.84 -9.13 -3.58
CA ASP A 43 12.09 -8.54 -3.13
C ASP A 43 12.92 -9.49 -2.24
N VAL A 44 12.28 -10.44 -1.55
CA VAL A 44 12.98 -11.41 -0.69
C VAL A 44 13.90 -12.30 -1.54
N GLY A 45 15.13 -12.46 -1.09
CA GLY A 45 16.19 -13.19 -1.81
C GLY A 45 16.95 -12.34 -2.83
N ARG A 46 16.58 -11.06 -3.02
CA ARG A 46 17.28 -10.11 -3.89
C ARG A 46 18.19 -9.19 -3.07
N LYS A 47 19.21 -8.63 -3.74
CA LYS A 47 20.02 -7.56 -3.14
C LYS A 47 19.15 -6.34 -2.88
N LYS A 48 19.44 -5.62 -1.78
CA LYS A 48 18.85 -4.31 -1.48
C LYS A 48 19.31 -3.35 -2.59
N ASP A 49 18.47 -3.12 -3.58
CA ASP A 49 18.67 -2.02 -4.53
C ASP A 49 17.75 -0.89 -4.08
N ILE A 50 18.25 -0.07 -3.14
CA ILE A 50 17.45 1.00 -2.51
C ILE A 50 17.43 2.27 -3.38
N ALA A 51 17.60 2.13 -4.70
CA ALA A 51 17.19 3.15 -5.65
C ALA A 51 15.67 3.11 -5.83
N ILE A 52 14.91 3.36 -4.76
CA ILE A 52 13.45 3.29 -4.80
C ILE A 52 12.90 4.67 -4.51
N HIS A 53 12.71 5.48 -5.54
CA HIS A 53 11.73 6.58 -5.48
C HIS A 53 10.33 5.96 -5.65
N PRO A 54 9.30 6.36 -4.87
CA PRO A 54 9.26 7.40 -3.83
C PRO A 54 9.32 6.79 -2.41
N LEU A 55 10.32 5.95 -2.12
CA LEU A 55 10.52 5.37 -0.80
C LEU A 55 11.71 6.01 -0.11
N SER A 56 11.43 6.69 0.99
CA SER A 56 12.47 7.25 1.85
C SER A 56 12.88 6.20 2.88
N ILE A 57 14.19 5.95 3.02
CA ILE A 57 14.71 5.23 4.19
C ILE A 57 14.51 6.15 5.40
N LEU A 58 13.67 5.73 6.34
CA LEU A 58 13.44 6.47 7.57
C LEU A 58 14.57 6.21 8.57
N GLU A 59 14.95 4.94 8.72
CA GLU A 59 15.87 4.50 9.75
C GLU A 59 16.52 3.16 9.39
N ILE A 60 17.75 2.94 9.86
CA ILE A 60 18.43 1.64 9.81
C ILE A 60 18.76 1.22 11.24
N ILE A 61 18.22 0.08 11.67
CA ILE A 61 18.36 -0.45 13.02
C ILE A 61 19.16 -1.75 12.96
N PRO A 62 20.33 -1.85 13.62
CA PRO A 62 21.06 -3.11 13.70
C PRO A 62 20.26 -4.18 14.45
N VAL A 63 20.10 -5.37 13.85
CA VAL A 63 19.44 -6.53 14.47
C VAL A 63 20.46 -7.66 14.59
N GLY A 64 21.11 -7.71 15.75
CA GLY A 64 22.21 -8.66 16.00
C GLY A 64 23.42 -8.40 15.11
N VAL A 65 24.22 -9.45 14.91
CA VAL A 65 25.55 -9.33 14.28
C VAL A 65 25.48 -9.33 12.75
N LYS A 66 24.52 -10.04 12.16
CA LYS A 66 24.49 -10.32 10.71
C LYS A 66 23.39 -9.60 9.93
N GLN A 67 22.51 -8.89 10.61
CA GLN A 67 21.31 -8.33 10.00
C GLN A 67 21.11 -6.86 10.38
N ASP A 68 20.61 -6.08 9.43
CA ASP A 68 20.13 -4.72 9.62
C ASP A 68 18.66 -4.65 9.21
N LYS A 69 17.89 -3.89 9.98
CA LYS A 69 16.48 -3.61 9.71
C LYS A 69 16.35 -2.21 9.11
N TYR A 70 15.92 -2.15 7.85
CA TYR A 70 15.71 -0.90 7.12
C TYR A 70 14.24 -0.54 7.21
N ILE A 71 13.90 0.55 7.89
CA ILE A 71 12.53 1.06 7.95
C ILE A 71 12.32 1.99 6.77
N LEU A 72 11.35 1.65 5.92
CA LEU A 72 10.96 2.43 4.75
C LEU A 72 9.66 3.14 5.02
N TYR A 73 9.51 4.30 4.39
CA TYR A 73 8.33 5.13 4.46
C TYR A 73 7.88 5.53 3.05
N ASN A 74 6.59 5.37 2.79
CA ASN A 74 5.94 5.93 1.62
C ASN A 74 5.22 7.22 2.03
N ASP A 75 5.70 8.36 1.51
CA ASP A 75 5.20 9.69 1.86
C ASP A 75 3.72 9.90 1.47
N ASP A 76 3.26 9.28 0.39
CA ASP A 76 1.89 9.45 -0.13
C ASP A 76 0.82 8.78 0.72
N THR A 77 1.18 7.65 1.33
CA THR A 77 0.24 6.78 2.04
C THR A 77 0.45 6.78 3.55
N GLY A 78 1.61 7.25 4.01
CA GLY A 78 2.02 7.13 5.39
C GLY A 78 2.34 5.70 5.82
N CYS A 79 2.42 4.76 4.87
CA CYS A 79 2.76 3.37 5.12
C CYS A 79 4.22 3.24 5.54
N LYS A 80 4.46 2.40 6.56
CA LYS A 80 5.78 2.00 7.02
C LYS A 80 5.90 0.49 6.99
N TRP A 81 7.03 0.01 6.46
CA TRP A 81 7.42 -1.39 6.50
C TRP A 81 8.92 -1.49 6.71
N ALA A 82 9.39 -2.69 7.03
CA ALA A 82 10.79 -2.93 7.23
C ALA A 82 11.29 -4.08 6.36
N TYR A 83 12.51 -3.95 5.85
CA TYR A 83 13.29 -5.07 5.33
C TYR A 83 14.34 -5.49 6.35
N TYR A 84 14.48 -6.80 6.51
CA TYR A 84 15.59 -7.41 7.21
C TYR A 84 16.64 -7.81 6.18
N VAL A 85 17.79 -7.17 6.23
CA VAL A 85 18.83 -7.30 5.21
C VAL A 85 20.09 -7.86 5.84
N ASN A 86 20.65 -8.88 5.19
CA ASN A 86 21.92 -9.45 5.58
C ASN A 86 23.06 -8.43 5.37
N LYS A 87 23.87 -8.19 6.39
CA LYS A 87 24.97 -7.21 6.35
C LYS A 87 26.09 -7.57 5.37
N GLU A 88 26.34 -8.86 5.18
CA GLU A 88 27.46 -9.33 4.36
C GLU A 88 27.06 -9.42 2.89
N THR A 89 25.88 -9.95 2.61
CA THR A 89 25.42 -10.20 1.24
C THR A 89 24.56 -9.07 0.67
N GLU A 90 24.09 -8.18 1.53
CA GLU A 90 23.08 -7.15 1.24
C GLU A 90 21.77 -7.71 0.69
N ILE A 91 21.49 -8.99 0.93
CA ILE A 91 20.26 -9.65 0.48
C ILE A 91 19.13 -9.40 1.48
N ILE A 92 17.94 -9.09 0.97
CA ILE A 92 16.70 -9.00 1.76
C ILE A 92 16.29 -10.42 2.15
N GLU A 93 16.32 -10.73 3.44
CA GLU A 93 15.98 -12.04 3.99
C GLU A 93 14.49 -12.15 4.33
N SER A 94 13.88 -11.05 4.77
CA SER A 94 12.46 -10.98 5.07
C SER A 94 11.97 -9.53 5.12
N TRP A 95 10.66 -9.35 5.25
CA TRP A 95 10.04 -8.05 5.43
C TRP A 95 8.87 -8.14 6.42
N GLU A 96 8.50 -7.01 7.01
CA GLU A 96 7.33 -6.90 7.89
C GLU A 96 6.64 -5.54 7.80
N TYR A 97 5.37 -5.49 8.19
CA TYR A 97 4.68 -4.22 8.41
C TYR A 97 5.17 -3.53 9.68
N VAL A 98 5.41 -2.23 9.61
CA VAL A 98 5.71 -1.37 10.77
C VAL A 98 4.49 -0.53 11.15
N SER A 99 3.68 -0.13 10.17
CA SER A 99 2.37 0.50 10.38
C SER A 99 1.21 -0.49 10.20
N SER A 100 -0.01 -0.06 10.49
CA SER A 100 -1.21 -0.82 10.09
C SER A 100 -1.15 -1.14 8.59
N PRO A 101 -1.37 -2.40 8.17
CA PRO A 101 -1.38 -2.79 6.76
C PRO A 101 -2.31 -1.93 5.92
N ASP A 102 -3.44 -1.48 6.50
CA ASP A 102 -4.43 -0.65 5.80
C ASP A 102 -3.81 0.57 5.13
N LYS A 103 -2.87 1.23 5.81
CA LYS A 103 -2.18 2.41 5.28
C LYS A 103 -1.39 2.11 4.00
N CYS A 104 -0.98 0.88 3.77
CA CYS A 104 -0.17 0.49 2.62
C CYS A 104 -0.98 0.24 1.35
N TYR A 105 -2.32 0.21 1.43
CA TYR A 105 -3.21 0.05 0.28
C TYR A 105 -4.34 1.09 0.23
N THR A 106 -4.50 1.92 1.25
CA THR A 106 -5.44 3.05 1.29
C THR A 106 -4.72 4.37 1.03
N GLY A 107 -4.38 4.63 -0.24
CA GLY A 107 -3.77 5.90 -0.67
C GLY A 107 -4.42 6.44 -1.94
N LEU A 108 -4.66 7.75 -1.98
CA LEU A 108 -5.06 8.48 -3.18
C LEU A 108 -3.91 8.59 -4.21
N GLY A 109 -2.66 8.40 -3.78
CA GLY A 109 -1.43 8.56 -4.60
C GLY A 109 -1.19 7.50 -5.66
N TRP A 110 -2.05 6.49 -5.81
CA TRP A 110 -1.94 5.47 -6.88
C TRP A 110 -2.91 5.71 -8.04
N PHE A 111 -3.53 6.90 -8.11
CA PHE A 111 -4.30 7.37 -9.26
C PHE A 111 -3.43 8.10 -10.30
N GLU A 112 -2.12 7.86 -10.34
CA GLU A 112 -1.31 8.27 -11.48
C GLU A 112 -1.49 7.23 -12.60
N PRO A 113 -2.06 7.60 -13.77
CA PRO A 113 -2.02 6.73 -14.93
C PRO A 113 -0.58 6.72 -15.44
N TRP A 114 0.03 5.54 -15.45
CA TRP A 114 1.17 5.21 -16.30
C TRP A 114 0.88 5.54 -17.77
#